data_AF-A0A9D1MN02-F1
#
_entry.id   AF-A0A9D1MN02-F1
#
_cell.length_a   1.000
_cell.length_b   1.000
_cell.length_c   1.000
_cell.angle_alpha   90.00
_cell.angle_beta   90.00
_cell.angle_gamma   90.00
#
_symmetry.space_group_name_H-M   'P 1'
#
loop_
_entity.id
_entity.type
_entity.pdbx_description
1 polymer ?
#
loop_
_entity_poly.entity_id
_entity_poly.type
_entity_poly.pdbx_seq_one_letter_code
_entity_poly.pdbx_strand_id
1 'polypeptide(L)'
;MIKKRIMALAMLVMLSSGYNVALAAEESVEQQTLDPTATNMEIVYPLIKEVLPPLPIKPANLQDAKAVTKYIADVDEYMKMVQKYIDGTTNDLNKIIEERNKAIGNANQVINEYNEFFSANAQG
;
A
#
# COMPACT_ATOMS: atom_id res chain seq x y z
N MET A 1 24.95 34.54 -11.01
CA MET A 1 24.25 34.02 -9.81
C MET A 1 22.72 34.05 -9.89
N ILE A 2 22.09 34.97 -10.65
CA ILE A 2 20.63 35.04 -10.81
C ILE A 2 20.01 33.78 -11.45
N LYS A 3 20.64 33.16 -12.46
CA LYS A 3 20.14 31.94 -13.12
C LYS A 3 20.00 30.73 -12.17
N LYS A 4 20.91 30.58 -11.20
CA LYS A 4 20.85 29.50 -10.19
C LYS A 4 19.74 29.74 -9.15
N ARG A 5 19.45 31.01 -8.83
CA ARG A 5 18.36 31.38 -7.92
C ARG A 5 16.99 31.23 -8.57
N ILE A 6 16.86 31.53 -9.86
CA ILE A 6 15.62 31.30 -10.63
C ILE A 6 15.32 29.79 -10.77
N MET A 7 16.35 28.97 -10.98
CA MET A 7 16.20 27.51 -11.09
C MET A 7 15.83 26.86 -9.74
N ALA A 8 16.38 27.36 -8.63
CA ALA A 8 15.99 26.92 -7.29
C ALA A 8 14.55 27.33 -6.93
N LEU A 9 14.11 28.52 -7.37
CA LEU A 9 12.73 28.98 -7.17
C LEU A 9 11.73 28.14 -7.97
N ALA A 10 12.08 27.76 -9.21
CA ALA A 10 11.24 26.93 -10.07
C ALA A 10 11.07 25.50 -9.52
N MET A 11 12.10 24.91 -8.92
CA MET A 11 11.98 23.60 -8.25
C MET A 11 11.13 23.67 -6.98
N LEU A 12 11.20 24.77 -6.21
CA LEU A 12 10.41 24.92 -4.99
C LEU A 12 8.90 25.08 -5.28
N VAL A 13 8.54 25.70 -6.41
CA VAL A 13 7.14 25.84 -6.86
C VAL A 13 6.57 24.53 -7.41
N MET A 14 7.41 23.66 -8.01
CA MET A 14 6.97 22.34 -8.47
C MET A 14 6.80 21.31 -7.34
N LEU A 15 7.42 21.54 -6.17
CA LEU A 15 7.20 20.71 -4.98
C LEU A 15 5.97 21.12 -4.15
N SER A 16 5.37 22.28 -4.39
CA SER A 16 4.22 22.78 -3.61
C SER A 16 2.84 22.51 -4.25
N SER A 17 2.78 21.99 -5.47
CA SER A 17 1.52 21.64 -6.16
C SER A 17 0.89 20.31 -5.72
N GLY A 18 1.40 19.67 -4.67
CA GLY A 18 0.86 18.43 -4.10
C GLY A 18 -0.13 18.58 -2.94
N TYR A 19 -0.34 19.78 -2.40
CA TYR A 19 -1.25 19.97 -1.27
C TYR A 19 -2.60 20.52 -1.72
N ASN A 20 -3.45 19.63 -2.25
CA ASN A 20 -4.89 19.86 -2.13
C ASN A 20 -5.28 19.60 -0.67
N VAL A 21 -5.31 20.68 0.11
CA VAL A 21 -6.06 20.71 1.36
C VAL A 21 -7.54 20.67 1.00
N ALA A 22 -8.12 19.46 1.00
CA ALA A 22 -9.54 19.31 1.23
C ALA A 22 -9.74 19.35 2.75
N LEU A 23 -10.05 20.54 3.27
CA LEU A 23 -10.49 20.73 4.64
C LEU A 23 -12.01 20.53 4.71
N ALA A 24 -12.41 19.63 5.60
CA ALA A 24 -13.73 19.53 6.24
C ALA A 24 -14.94 19.14 5.37
N ALA A 25 -15.18 17.83 5.33
CA ALA A 25 -16.49 17.30 5.71
C ALA A 25 -16.22 16.05 6.56
N GLU A 26 -16.72 16.03 7.79
CA GLU A 26 -16.84 14.81 8.59
C GLU A 26 -17.83 13.89 7.86
N GLU A 27 -17.32 13.14 6.89
CA GLU A 27 -18.07 12.05 6.29
C GLU A 27 -17.94 10.88 7.25
N SER A 28 -19.01 10.63 7.98
CA SER A 28 -19.25 9.38 8.68
C SER A 28 -18.81 8.24 7.76
N VAL A 29 -17.80 7.48 8.18
CA VAL A 29 -17.41 6.24 7.51
C VAL A 29 -18.58 5.27 7.66
N GLU A 30 -19.61 5.45 6.82
CA GLU A 30 -20.50 4.36 6.48
C GLU A 30 -19.60 3.29 5.89
N GLN A 31 -19.52 2.21 6.64
CA GLN A 31 -18.79 1.01 6.30
C GLN A 31 -19.32 0.53 4.95
N GLN A 32 -18.65 0.92 3.86
CA GLN A 32 -19.00 0.45 2.52
C GLN A 32 -19.07 -1.06 2.61
N THR A 33 -20.28 -1.60 2.41
CA THR A 33 -20.47 -3.02 2.20
C THR A 33 -19.74 -3.33 0.90
N LEU A 34 -18.56 -3.93 1.02
CA LEU A 34 -17.76 -4.36 -0.13
C LEU A 34 -18.65 -5.28 -0.98
N ASP A 35 -18.97 -4.85 -2.20
CA ASP A 35 -19.65 -5.70 -3.18
C ASP A 35 -18.71 -6.89 -3.49
N PRO A 36 -19.06 -8.13 -3.08
CA PRO A 36 -18.21 -9.30 -3.29
C PRO A 36 -17.98 -9.62 -4.77
N THR A 37 -18.75 -9.02 -5.68
CA THR A 37 -18.67 -9.23 -7.13
C THR A 37 -17.85 -8.17 -7.87
N ALA A 38 -17.48 -7.06 -7.21
CA ALA A 38 -16.65 -6.00 -7.80
C ALA A 38 -15.16 -6.36 -7.87
N THR A 39 -14.74 -7.35 -7.08
CA THR A 39 -13.39 -7.91 -7.12
C THR A 39 -13.51 -9.42 -7.22
N ASN A 40 -12.78 -10.08 -8.13
CA ASN A 40 -12.74 -11.55 -8.24
C ASN A 40 -12.04 -12.23 -7.03
N MET A 41 -12.15 -11.65 -5.83
CA MET A 41 -11.54 -12.14 -4.60
C MET A 41 -12.59 -12.90 -3.80
N GLU A 42 -12.53 -14.23 -3.85
CA GLU A 42 -13.35 -15.11 -3.01
C GLU A 42 -12.90 -15.08 -1.53
N ILE A 43 -11.67 -14.59 -1.28
CA ILE A 43 -11.07 -14.46 0.05
C ILE A 43 -10.84 -12.98 0.33
N VAL A 44 -11.58 -12.44 1.30
CA VAL A 44 -11.39 -11.08 1.80
C VAL A 44 -10.02 -10.99 2.48
N TYR A 45 -9.12 -10.15 1.96
CA TYR A 45 -7.86 -9.87 2.65
C TYR A 45 -8.20 -9.24 4.02
N PRO A 46 -7.58 -9.70 5.13
CA PRO A 46 -7.97 -9.23 6.46
C PRO A 46 -7.89 -7.72 6.52
N LEU A 47 -8.97 -7.08 6.95
CA LEU A 47 -9.01 -5.63 7.01
C LEU A 47 -8.09 -5.17 8.15
N ILE A 48 -7.32 -4.12 7.91
CA ILE A 48 -6.37 -3.59 8.91
C ILE A 48 -7.03 -3.30 10.27
N LYS A 49 -8.32 -2.90 10.26
CA LYS A 49 -9.14 -2.62 11.45
C LYS A 49 -9.46 -3.87 12.29
N GLU A 50 -9.33 -5.06 11.72
CA GLU A 50 -9.56 -6.35 12.38
C GLU A 50 -8.27 -6.92 12.99
N VAL A 51 -7.11 -6.40 12.57
CA VAL A 51 -5.79 -6.90 12.96
C VAL A 51 -5.08 -5.99 13.95
N LEU A 52 -5.28 -4.67 13.83
CA LEU A 52 -4.64 -3.70 14.71
C LEU A 52 -5.41 -3.53 16.02
N PRO A 53 -4.70 -3.27 17.14
CA PRO A 53 -5.36 -2.86 18.37
C PRO A 53 -6.06 -1.50 18.18
N PRO A 54 -6.91 -1.07 19.13
CA PRO A 54 -7.47 0.28 19.12
C PRO A 54 -6.37 1.35 19.12
N LEU A 55 -6.68 2.53 18.57
CA LEU A 55 -5.77 3.67 18.61
C LEU A 55 -5.47 4.09 20.06
N PRO A 56 -4.20 4.38 20.40
CA PRO A 56 -3.83 4.91 21.70
C PRO A 56 -4.58 6.21 22.00
N ILE A 57 -5.11 6.32 23.22
CA ILE A 57 -5.94 7.46 23.63
C ILE A 57 -5.05 8.52 24.29
N LYS A 58 -5.14 9.76 23.80
CA LYS A 58 -4.44 10.91 24.36
C LYS A 58 -4.76 11.07 25.85
N PRO A 59 -3.77 11.34 26.72
CA PRO A 59 -4.03 11.57 28.14
C PRO A 59 -4.85 12.85 28.34
N ALA A 60 -5.76 12.81 29.32
CA ALA A 60 -6.64 13.94 29.64
C ALA A 60 -5.88 15.20 30.10
N ASN A 61 -4.75 15.01 30.79
CA ASN A 61 -3.88 16.08 31.23
C ASN A 61 -2.44 15.86 30.72
N LEU A 62 -1.94 16.80 29.93
CA LEU A 62 -0.58 16.74 29.38
C LEU A 62 0.51 17.10 30.41
N GLN A 63 0.14 17.63 31.58
CA GLN A 63 1.08 17.89 32.67
C GLN A 63 1.32 16.63 33.52
N ASP A 64 0.50 15.59 33.36
CA ASP A 64 0.76 14.29 33.99
C ASP A 64 1.82 13.53 33.18
N ALA A 65 3.07 13.67 33.62
CA ALA A 65 4.21 13.03 32.98
C ALA A 65 4.04 11.50 32.86
N LYS A 66 3.43 10.83 33.84
CA LYS A 66 3.23 9.37 33.78
C LYS A 66 2.23 8.99 32.69
N ALA A 67 1.12 9.73 32.60
CA ALA A 67 0.11 9.50 31.57
C ALA A 67 0.67 9.79 30.17
N VAL A 68 1.49 10.83 30.02
CA VAL A 68 2.17 11.14 28.75
C VAL A 68 3.18 10.05 28.38
N THR A 69 4.02 9.59 29.31
CA THR A 69 4.97 8.50 29.05
C THR A 69 4.25 7.21 28.63
N LYS A 70 3.14 6.86 29.30
CA LYS A 70 2.34 5.70 28.90
C LYS A 70 1.79 5.86 27.49
N TYR A 71 1.20 7.01 27.17
CA TYR A 71 0.69 7.27 25.83
C TYR A 71 1.77 7.13 24.75
N ILE A 72 2.99 7.65 24.98
CA ILE A 72 4.11 7.52 24.04
C ILE A 72 4.47 6.04 23.82
N ALA A 73 4.51 5.24 24.89
CA ALA A 73 4.79 3.81 24.78
C ALA A 73 3.69 3.07 24.01
N ASP A 74 2.43 3.38 24.29
CA ASP A 74 1.28 2.78 23.58
C ASP A 74 1.31 3.16 22.08
N VAL A 75 1.71 4.39 21.73
CA VAL A 75 1.90 4.84 20.33
C VAL A 75 3.04 4.09 19.65
N ASP A 76 4.18 3.93 20.32
CA ASP A 76 5.32 3.18 19.77
C ASP A 76 4.95 1.71 19.48
N GLU A 77 4.24 1.06 20.41
CA GLU A 77 3.77 -0.32 20.23
C GLU A 77 2.77 -0.42 19.06
N TYR A 78 1.82 0.50 18.98
CA TYR A 78 0.86 0.56 17.88
C TYR A 78 1.58 0.71 16.52
N MET A 79 2.57 1.61 16.43
CA MET A 79 3.35 1.82 15.19
C MET A 79 4.16 0.57 14.80
N LYS A 80 4.74 -0.15 15.77
CA LYS A 80 5.42 -1.42 15.50
C LYS A 80 4.48 -2.49 14.95
N MET A 81 3.27 -2.57 15.49
CA MET A 81 2.24 -3.50 14.99
C MET A 81 1.79 -3.15 13.57
N VAL A 82 1.61 -1.86 13.27
CA VAL A 82 1.32 -1.38 11.91
C VAL A 82 2.44 -1.76 10.94
N GLN A 83 3.70 -1.52 11.32
CA GLN A 83 4.84 -1.86 10.47
C GLN A 83 4.91 -3.37 10.19
N LYS A 84 4.70 -4.20 11.22
CA LYS A 84 4.65 -5.66 11.06
C LYS A 84 3.56 -6.09 10.07
N TYR A 85 2.39 -5.46 10.12
CA TYR A 85 1.31 -5.72 9.17
C TYR A 85 1.70 -5.32 7.74
N ILE A 86 2.33 -4.16 7.56
CA ILE A 86 2.86 -3.72 6.25
C ILE A 86 3.87 -4.73 5.72
N ASP A 87 4.86 -5.12 6.53
CA ASP A 87 5.91 -6.05 6.13
C ASP A 87 5.32 -7.41 5.73
N GLY A 88 4.37 -7.94 6.51
CA GLY A 88 3.66 -9.17 6.20
C GLY A 88 2.90 -9.09 4.87
N THR A 89 2.13 -8.01 4.69
CA THR A 89 1.34 -7.78 3.48
C THR A 89 2.23 -7.63 2.24
N THR A 90 3.34 -6.90 2.34
CA THR A 90 4.32 -6.76 1.26
C THR A 90 4.96 -8.11 0.91
N ASN A 91 5.31 -8.92 1.90
CA ASN A 91 5.87 -10.26 1.66
C ASN A 91 4.88 -11.16 0.91
N ASP A 92 3.60 -11.13 1.28
CA ASP A 92 2.57 -11.91 0.59
C ASP A 92 2.35 -11.42 -0.84
N LEU A 93 2.29 -10.10 -1.05
CA LEU A 93 2.21 -9.49 -2.38
C LEU A 93 3.38 -9.92 -3.27
N ASN A 94 4.60 -9.93 -2.74
CA ASN A 94 5.79 -10.35 -3.48
C ASN A 94 5.68 -11.81 -3.94
N LYS A 95 5.19 -12.71 -3.07
CA LYS A 95 4.94 -14.12 -3.44
C LYS A 95 3.87 -14.25 -4.52
N ILE A 96 2.77 -13.49 -4.42
CA ILE A 96 1.72 -13.48 -5.43
C ILE A 96 2.27 -13.03 -6.79
N ILE A 97 3.12 -12.00 -6.80
CA ILE A 97 3.80 -11.53 -8.02
C ILE A 97 4.73 -12.61 -8.57
N GLU A 98 5.48 -13.31 -7.72
CA GLU A 98 6.34 -14.42 -8.14
C GLU A 98 5.54 -15.53 -8.83
N GLU A 99 4.46 -15.99 -8.22
CA GLU A 99 3.59 -17.03 -8.79
C GLU A 99 2.94 -16.58 -10.11
N ARG A 100 2.49 -15.32 -10.20
CA ARG A 100 2.02 -14.74 -11.46
C ARG A 100 3.10 -14.80 -12.54
N ASN A 101 4.33 -14.39 -12.21
CA ASN A 101 5.42 -14.36 -13.17
C ASN A 101 5.80 -15.78 -13.65
N LYS A 102 5.76 -16.78 -12.76
CA LYS A 102 5.93 -18.19 -13.13
C LYS A 102 4.85 -18.64 -14.13
N ALA A 103 3.58 -18.31 -13.86
CA ALA A 103 2.48 -18.67 -14.76
C ALA A 103 2.64 -18.03 -16.15
N ILE A 104 3.03 -16.75 -16.21
CA ILE A 104 3.34 -16.07 -17.49
C ILE A 104 4.52 -16.74 -18.20
N GLY A 105 5.58 -17.10 -17.46
CA GLY A 105 6.73 -17.82 -18.01
C GLY A 105 6.33 -19.15 -18.65
N ASN A 106 5.52 -19.95 -17.95
CA ASN A 106 5.01 -21.22 -18.47
C ASN A 106 4.13 -21.02 -19.71
N ALA A 107 3.26 -20.01 -19.71
CA ALA A 107 2.42 -19.71 -20.87
C ALA A 107 3.26 -19.31 -22.10
N ASN A 108 4.28 -18.47 -21.91
CA ASN A 108 5.20 -18.09 -22.98
C ASN A 108 5.99 -19.28 -23.52
N GLN A 109 6.38 -20.23 -22.66
CA GLN A 109 7.03 -21.46 -23.09
C GLN A 109 6.12 -22.28 -24.01
N VAL A 110 4.85 -22.48 -23.64
CA VAL A 110 3.88 -23.19 -24.49
C VAL A 110 3.69 -22.49 -25.85
N ILE A 111 3.63 -21.15 -25.86
CA ILE A 111 3.55 -20.38 -27.10
C ILE A 111 4.79 -20.59 -27.97
N ASN A 112 5.99 -20.61 -27.37
CA ASN A 112 7.22 -20.85 -28.10
C ASN A 112 7.26 -22.26 -28.71
N GLU A 113 6.94 -23.29 -27.93
CA GLU A 113 6.86 -24.69 -28.39
C GLU A 113 5.85 -24.84 -29.55
N TYR A 114 4.70 -24.17 -29.44
CA TYR A 114 3.72 -24.12 -30.53
C TYR A 114 4.30 -23.46 -31.79
N ASN A 115 4.91 -22.28 -31.66
CA ASN A 115 5.49 -21.57 -32.79
C ASN A 115 6.61 -22.37 -33.48
N GLU A 116 7.43 -23.09 -32.71
CA GLU A 116 8.47 -23.99 -33.23
C GLU A 116 7.85 -25.15 -34.02
N PHE A 117 6.81 -25.79 -33.49
CA PHE A 117 6.08 -26.85 -34.19
C PHE A 117 5.52 -26.37 -35.54
N PHE A 118 4.88 -25.21 -35.59
CA PHE A 118 4.35 -24.66 -36.84
C PHE A 118 5.47 -24.30 -37.82
N SER A 119 6.55 -23.70 -37.33
CA SER A 119 7.69 -23.29 -38.17
C SER A 119 8.39 -24.49 -38.82
N ALA A 120 8.48 -25.62 -38.11
CA ALA A 120 9.03 -26.88 -38.63
C ALA A 120 8.13 -27.51 -39.70
N ASN A 121 6.81 -27.47 -39.51
CA ASN A 121 5.83 -28.08 -40.43
C ASN A 121 5.43 -27.19 -41.62
N ALA A 122 5.78 -25.90 -41.60
CA ALA A 122 5.56 -24.99 -42.73
C ALA A 122 6.60 -25.16 -43.86
N GLN A 123 7.67 -25.93 -43.63
CA GLN A 123 8.75 -26.17 -44.58
C GLN A 123 8.68 -27.55 -45.27
N GLY A 124 7.64 -28.34 -44.97
CA GLY A 124 7.39 -29.67 -45.54
C GLY A 124 6.37 -29.69 -46.66
#